data_AF-A0A7Y2C4E0-F1
#
_entry.id   AF-A0A7Y2C4E0-F1
#
_cell.length_a   1.000
_cell.length_b   1.000
_cell.length_c   1.000
_cell.angle_alpha   90.00
_cell.angle_beta   90.00
_cell.angle_gamma   90.00
#
_symmetry.space_group_name_H-M   'P 1'
#
loop_
_entity.id
_entity.type
_entity.pdbx_description
1 polymer ?
#
loop_
_entity_poly.entity_id
_entity_poly.type
_entity_poly.pdbx_seq_one_letter_code
_entity_poly.pdbx_strand_id
1 'polypeptide(L)'
;MWRLYYLVLFLSFIISCDSEDEIPSEICNGVEVALDDCVQDNFSEGILVVNEGPFGSGSGSITMIDDALDLVPSAYRRNNCDTEIGNITQSAAIIGDKVLVVVHNANLIRVLDLSTLNELCTITGLELPRYVLPVTTNLAYVSQWGSDGVSGSVAEIELSSFSVTREVATGSGPEELVWFNDKLYVPHVGGFGRDSHLVVVNTATMSVVKKIVVGDNPQSAVVVGGDIWCLNSGFTDFGDPANSTLGSLMKIENDEVVETHVAPRGSTDLVFRFLTNTFYWRTQVSLQTMHVDGPFPQSLVFFVYYDLAYDVSRDQLVACDAKDFASQGAIVRINPEDGSKLEEIPAGLIPGEVVFY
;
A
#
# COMPACT_ATOMS: atom_id res chain seq x y z
N MET A 1 18.23 -55.33 -60.71
CA MET A 1 18.29 -53.85 -60.67
C MET A 1 16.89 -53.35 -60.35
N TRP A 2 16.46 -53.51 -59.10
CA TRP A 2 16.44 -52.48 -58.03
C TRP A 2 15.63 -51.23 -58.40
N ARG A 3 14.37 -51.24 -57.93
CA ARG A 3 13.47 -50.09 -57.81
C ARG A 3 13.80 -49.35 -56.51
N LEU A 4 13.74 -48.03 -56.50
CA LEU A 4 13.64 -47.26 -55.25
C LEU A 4 12.59 -46.15 -55.44
N TYR A 5 11.48 -46.26 -54.71
CA TYR A 5 10.50 -45.21 -54.48
C TYR A 5 10.92 -44.47 -53.20
N TYR A 6 11.11 -43.16 -53.27
CA TYR A 6 11.33 -42.35 -52.06
C TYR A 6 9.98 -41.97 -51.46
N LEU A 7 9.72 -42.51 -50.27
CA LEU A 7 8.64 -42.13 -49.37
C LEU A 7 9.09 -40.88 -48.60
N VAL A 8 8.37 -39.77 -48.73
CA VAL A 8 8.60 -38.55 -47.93
C VAL A 8 7.80 -38.70 -46.63
N LEU A 9 8.51 -38.92 -45.52
CA LEU A 9 7.96 -38.91 -44.17
C LEU A 9 8.02 -37.48 -43.63
N PHE A 10 6.84 -36.87 -43.42
CA PHE A 10 6.68 -35.65 -42.64
C PHE A 10 6.79 -36.00 -41.15
N LEU A 11 7.86 -35.59 -40.48
CA LEU A 11 7.92 -35.53 -39.02
C LEU A 11 7.45 -34.14 -38.58
N SER A 12 6.26 -34.07 -37.99
CA SER A 12 5.81 -32.92 -37.21
C SER A 12 6.45 -33.00 -35.82
N PHE A 13 7.43 -32.14 -35.54
CA PHE A 13 7.84 -31.84 -34.18
C PHE A 13 6.84 -30.84 -33.60
N ILE A 14 6.05 -31.30 -32.62
CA ILE A 14 5.30 -30.43 -31.73
C ILE A 14 6.32 -29.99 -30.68
N ILE A 15 6.74 -28.72 -30.73
CA ILE A 15 7.46 -28.08 -29.63
C ILE A 15 6.37 -27.62 -28.66
N SER A 16 6.17 -28.41 -27.60
CA SER A 16 5.49 -27.95 -26.39
C SER A 16 6.50 -27.10 -25.63
N CYS A 17 6.25 -25.81 -25.51
CA CYS A 17 7.03 -24.91 -24.68
C CYS A 17 6.10 -24.39 -23.59
N ASP A 18 5.82 -25.25 -22.61
CA ASP A 18 5.48 -24.77 -21.27
C ASP A 18 6.82 -24.56 -20.58
N SER A 19 7.30 -23.32 -20.57
CA SER A 19 8.22 -22.89 -19.53
C SER A 19 7.36 -22.13 -18.53
N GLU A 20 6.71 -22.88 -17.63
CA GLU A 20 6.38 -22.33 -16.33
C GLU A 20 7.72 -21.97 -15.68
N ASP A 21 7.95 -20.68 -15.46
CA ASP A 21 9.11 -20.21 -14.72
C ASP A 21 8.96 -20.69 -13.26
N GLU A 22 9.39 -21.93 -12.99
CA GLU A 22 9.50 -22.44 -11.62
C GLU A 22 10.44 -21.51 -10.85
N ILE A 23 9.88 -20.81 -9.85
CA ILE A 23 10.67 -20.07 -8.86
C ILE A 23 11.59 -21.09 -8.19
N PRO A 24 12.93 -20.95 -8.27
CA PRO A 24 13.83 -21.92 -7.69
C PRO A 24 13.58 -22.02 -6.18
N SER A 25 13.30 -23.24 -5.70
CA SER A 25 12.97 -23.58 -4.30
C SER A 25 14.05 -23.22 -3.28
N GLU A 26 15.23 -22.77 -3.72
CA GLU A 26 16.34 -22.33 -2.86
C GLU A 26 16.28 -20.85 -2.46
N ILE A 27 15.40 -20.03 -3.06
CA ILE A 27 15.42 -18.56 -2.86
C ILE A 27 14.65 -18.13 -1.60
N CYS A 28 13.66 -18.92 -1.17
CA CYS A 28 12.86 -18.66 0.02
C CYS A 28 12.85 -19.91 0.88
N ASN A 29 13.77 -19.98 1.86
CA ASN A 29 13.92 -21.04 2.87
C ASN A 29 12.77 -22.05 2.85
N GLY A 30 12.95 -23.14 2.09
CA GLY A 30 11.89 -24.03 1.64
C GLY A 30 10.99 -24.58 2.73
N VAL A 31 9.98 -23.79 3.11
CA VAL A 31 8.79 -24.32 3.72
C VAL A 31 7.89 -24.70 2.56
N GLU A 32 8.10 -25.90 2.01
CA GLU A 32 6.99 -26.63 1.41
C GLU A 32 5.98 -26.83 2.55
N VAL A 33 5.09 -25.85 2.75
CA VAL A 33 3.88 -26.07 3.52
C VAL A 33 3.14 -27.12 2.71
N ALA A 34 2.87 -28.28 3.29
CA ALA A 34 2.02 -29.26 2.66
C ALA A 34 0.60 -28.67 2.58
N LEU A 35 0.33 -27.92 1.51
CA LEU A 35 -0.94 -27.23 1.24
C LEU A 35 -2.06 -28.22 0.89
N ASP A 36 -1.73 -29.50 0.69
CA ASP A 36 -2.68 -30.55 0.29
C ASP A 36 -3.85 -30.73 1.27
N ASP A 37 -3.72 -30.30 2.53
CA ASP A 37 -4.75 -30.40 3.57
C ASP A 37 -5.39 -29.06 3.98
N CYS A 38 -4.99 -27.90 3.42
CA CYS A 38 -5.64 -26.63 3.71
C CYS A 38 -6.74 -26.26 2.71
N VAL A 39 -7.54 -25.24 3.08
CA VAL A 39 -8.49 -24.63 2.16
C VAL A 39 -7.71 -23.99 1.01
N GLN A 40 -8.22 -24.11 -0.22
CA GLN A 40 -7.61 -23.54 -1.41
C GLN A 40 -8.64 -22.65 -2.11
N ASP A 41 -8.92 -21.50 -1.49
CA ASP A 41 -9.73 -20.46 -2.13
C ASP A 41 -8.94 -19.83 -3.29
N ASN A 42 -9.61 -19.56 -4.41
CA ASN A 42 -9.03 -18.85 -5.54
C ASN A 42 -9.71 -17.50 -5.70
N PHE A 43 -8.92 -16.54 -6.15
CA PHE A 43 -9.26 -15.14 -6.33
C PHE A 43 -8.84 -14.73 -7.74
N SER A 44 -9.67 -13.93 -8.41
CA SER A 44 -9.42 -13.56 -9.81
C SER A 44 -9.57 -12.08 -10.09
N GLU A 45 -10.46 -11.41 -9.35
CA GLU A 45 -10.65 -9.97 -9.36
C GLU A 45 -11.33 -9.55 -8.06
N GLY A 46 -11.15 -8.30 -7.66
CA GLY A 46 -11.95 -7.69 -6.60
C GLY A 46 -11.15 -6.80 -5.66
N ILE A 47 -11.46 -6.90 -4.38
CA ILE A 47 -10.92 -6.06 -3.32
C ILE A 47 -10.19 -6.93 -2.29
N LEU A 48 -8.91 -6.62 -2.07
CA LEU A 48 -8.11 -7.13 -0.96
C LEU A 48 -8.14 -6.08 0.15
N VAL A 49 -8.67 -6.44 1.31
CA VAL A 49 -8.74 -5.58 2.50
C VAL A 49 -7.72 -6.07 3.52
N VAL A 50 -6.76 -5.22 3.84
CA VAL A 50 -5.80 -5.46 4.92
C VAL A 50 -6.41 -4.99 6.24
N ASN A 51 -6.40 -5.88 7.22
CA ASN A 51 -6.89 -5.61 8.56
C ASN A 51 -5.69 -5.65 9.51
N GLU A 52 -5.38 -4.52 10.15
CA GLU A 52 -4.19 -4.38 10.99
C GLU A 52 -4.20 -5.39 12.16
N GLY A 53 -5.39 -5.65 12.71
CA GLY A 53 -5.54 -6.39 13.94
C GLY A 53 -5.08 -5.59 15.18
N PRO A 54 -5.24 -6.14 16.39
CA PRO A 54 -4.93 -5.43 17.61
C PRO A 54 -3.43 -5.24 17.81
N PHE A 55 -3.01 -4.06 18.28
CA PHE A 55 -1.62 -3.79 18.63
C PHE A 55 -1.16 -4.60 19.85
N GLY A 56 0.04 -5.21 19.76
CA GLY A 56 0.69 -5.91 20.88
C GLY A 56 0.02 -7.23 21.31
N SER A 57 -1.11 -7.60 20.69
CA SER A 57 -1.81 -8.86 20.94
C SER A 57 -2.55 -9.29 19.67
N GLY A 58 -2.42 -10.55 19.27
CA GLY A 58 -3.09 -11.07 18.08
C GLY A 58 -2.35 -10.79 16.78
N SER A 59 -3.06 -10.99 15.68
CA SER A 59 -2.57 -10.86 14.31
C SER A 59 -3.57 -10.04 13.51
N GLY A 60 -3.09 -9.38 12.46
CA GLY A 60 -3.95 -8.86 11.41
C GLY A 60 -4.49 -9.99 10.54
N SER A 61 -5.26 -9.63 9.52
CA SER A 61 -5.84 -10.57 8.56
C SER A 61 -6.05 -9.94 7.20
N ILE A 62 -6.20 -10.77 6.16
CA ILE A 62 -6.63 -10.35 4.83
C ILE A 62 -8.07 -10.79 4.63
N THR A 63 -8.94 -9.89 4.17
CA THR A 63 -10.29 -10.22 3.71
C THR A 63 -10.35 -9.98 2.21
N MET A 64 -10.78 -10.98 1.46
CA MET A 64 -11.02 -10.86 0.01
C MET A 64 -12.51 -10.65 -0.22
N ILE A 65 -12.85 -9.75 -1.14
CA ILE A 65 -14.22 -9.45 -1.53
C ILE A 65 -14.25 -9.43 -3.05
N ASP A 66 -15.06 -10.28 -3.66
CA ASP A 66 -15.19 -10.30 -5.12
C ASP A 66 -16.19 -9.24 -5.63
N ASP A 67 -16.37 -9.21 -6.95
CA ASP A 67 -17.28 -8.29 -7.63
C ASP A 67 -18.77 -8.53 -7.30
N ALA A 68 -19.13 -9.76 -6.93
CA ALA A 68 -20.45 -10.13 -6.45
C ALA A 68 -20.65 -9.84 -4.95
N LEU A 69 -19.62 -9.32 -4.28
CA LEU A 69 -19.54 -9.01 -2.86
C LEU A 69 -19.53 -10.24 -1.95
N ASP A 70 -19.19 -11.41 -2.52
CA ASP A 70 -18.90 -12.58 -1.72
C ASP A 70 -17.57 -12.37 -1.00
N LEU A 71 -17.61 -12.54 0.32
CA LEU A 71 -16.49 -12.25 1.19
C LEU A 71 -15.82 -13.52 1.70
N VAL A 72 -14.49 -13.54 1.63
CA VAL A 72 -13.63 -14.56 2.21
C VAL A 72 -12.82 -13.89 3.34
N PRO A 73 -13.32 -13.96 4.59
CA PRO A 73 -12.63 -13.35 5.71
C PRO A 73 -11.41 -14.20 6.09
N SER A 74 -10.34 -13.55 6.57
CA SER A 74 -9.09 -14.21 6.96
C SER A 74 -8.54 -15.15 5.87
N ALA A 75 -8.62 -14.71 4.61
CA ALA A 75 -8.27 -15.49 3.42
C ALA A 75 -6.84 -16.03 3.46
N TYR A 76 -5.86 -15.22 3.87
CA TYR A 76 -4.48 -15.69 4.05
C TYR A 76 -4.41 -16.88 5.02
N ARG A 77 -5.04 -16.78 6.19
CA ARG A 77 -5.01 -17.83 7.22
C ARG A 77 -5.68 -19.11 6.72
N ARG A 78 -6.77 -18.99 5.97
CA ARG A 78 -7.47 -20.13 5.36
C ARG A 78 -6.57 -20.88 4.37
N ASN A 79 -5.89 -20.15 3.50
CA ASN A 79 -5.08 -20.74 2.44
C ASN A 79 -3.69 -21.19 2.91
N ASN A 80 -3.21 -20.69 4.05
CA ASN A 80 -1.89 -21.02 4.61
C ASN A 80 -1.98 -21.87 5.90
N CYS A 81 -2.84 -22.90 5.91
CA CYS A 81 -2.93 -23.89 6.99
C CYS A 81 -3.10 -23.28 8.41
N ASP A 82 -4.01 -22.33 8.59
CA ASP A 82 -4.25 -21.65 9.86
C ASP A 82 -3.07 -20.78 10.36
N THR A 83 -2.09 -20.50 9.51
CA THR A 83 -0.97 -19.60 9.83
C THR A 83 -1.43 -18.16 9.95
N GLU A 84 -1.00 -17.48 11.01
CA GLU A 84 -1.26 -16.06 11.23
C GLU A 84 -0.30 -15.20 10.40
N ILE A 85 -0.80 -14.12 9.80
CA ILE A 85 0.00 -13.26 8.92
C ILE A 85 1.03 -12.44 9.72
N GLY A 86 0.68 -12.07 10.97
CA GLY A 86 1.52 -11.37 11.93
C GLY A 86 0.86 -10.11 12.52
N ASN A 87 1.53 -9.49 13.50
CA ASN A 87 0.97 -8.36 14.25
C ASN A 87 1.16 -7.03 13.51
N ILE A 88 0.07 -6.25 13.41
CA ILE A 88 -0.02 -5.00 12.63
C ILE A 88 0.32 -5.24 11.16
N THR A 89 -0.64 -5.82 10.44
CA THR A 89 -0.60 -5.91 8.98
C THR A 89 -0.90 -4.54 8.41
N GLN A 90 0.13 -3.82 8.00
CA GLN A 90 0.08 -2.38 7.81
C GLN A 90 -0.45 -1.98 6.44
N SER A 91 0.06 -2.58 5.38
CA SER A 91 -0.25 -2.21 4.00
C SER A 91 -0.01 -3.38 3.07
N ALA A 92 -0.48 -3.27 1.83
CA ALA A 92 -0.18 -4.22 0.78
C ALA A 92 -0.03 -3.52 -0.57
N ALA A 93 0.75 -4.11 -1.47
CA ALA A 93 0.77 -3.69 -2.87
C ALA A 93 0.85 -4.90 -3.79
N ILE A 94 0.30 -4.75 -5.00
CA ILE A 94 0.33 -5.77 -6.03
C ILE A 94 1.44 -5.49 -7.04
N ILE A 95 2.13 -6.55 -7.42
CA ILE A 95 3.22 -6.52 -8.39
C ILE A 95 3.15 -7.77 -9.25
N GLY A 96 2.66 -7.60 -10.48
CA GLY A 96 2.38 -8.72 -11.36
C GLY A 96 1.34 -9.66 -10.76
N ASP A 97 1.73 -10.91 -10.57
CA ASP A 97 0.95 -12.02 -10.00
C ASP A 97 1.12 -12.15 -8.48
N LYS A 98 1.72 -11.16 -7.79
CA LYS A 98 2.04 -11.24 -6.36
C LYS A 98 1.41 -10.10 -5.57
N VAL A 99 1.14 -10.37 -4.30
CA VAL A 99 0.85 -9.37 -3.28
C VAL A 99 2.01 -9.33 -2.30
N LEU A 100 2.56 -8.14 -2.06
CA LEU A 100 3.49 -7.90 -0.97
C LEU A 100 2.71 -7.30 0.19
N VAL A 101 2.62 -8.03 1.30
CA VAL A 101 1.92 -7.60 2.51
C VAL A 101 2.95 -7.19 3.56
N VAL A 102 2.95 -5.92 3.94
CA VAL A 102 3.83 -5.36 4.96
C VAL A 102 3.26 -5.67 6.34
N VAL A 103 4.07 -6.30 7.20
CA VAL A 103 3.68 -6.59 8.59
C VAL A 103 4.61 -5.85 9.53
N HIS A 104 4.15 -4.67 9.95
CA HIS A 104 4.92 -3.66 10.66
C HIS A 104 5.54 -4.21 11.95
N ASN A 105 4.73 -4.70 12.88
CA ASN A 105 5.22 -5.16 14.18
C ASN A 105 5.78 -6.59 14.14
N ALA A 106 5.92 -7.18 12.95
CA ALA A 106 6.62 -8.44 12.70
C ALA A 106 7.92 -8.25 11.91
N ASN A 107 8.27 -7.03 11.51
CA ASN A 107 9.53 -6.70 10.82
C ASN A 107 9.75 -7.52 9.52
N LEU A 108 8.68 -7.74 8.75
CA LEU A 108 8.71 -8.58 7.56
C LEU A 108 7.73 -8.12 6.49
N ILE A 109 7.92 -8.63 5.27
CA ILE A 109 6.94 -8.62 4.19
C ILE A 109 6.61 -10.06 3.81
N ARG A 110 5.32 -10.39 3.76
CA ARG A 110 4.84 -11.65 3.17
C ARG A 110 4.65 -11.45 1.67
N VAL A 111 5.23 -12.32 0.87
CA VAL A 111 5.03 -12.37 -0.58
C VAL A 111 4.05 -13.49 -0.85
N LEU A 112 2.89 -13.15 -1.39
CA LEU A 112 1.80 -14.07 -1.65
C LEU A 112 1.56 -14.16 -3.14
N ASP A 113 1.14 -15.33 -3.61
CA ASP A 113 0.51 -15.45 -4.93
C ASP A 113 -0.83 -14.70 -4.91
N LEU A 114 -1.10 -13.84 -5.89
CA LEU A 114 -2.31 -13.01 -5.90
C LEU A 114 -3.59 -13.84 -6.07
N SER A 115 -3.51 -14.91 -6.85
CA SER A 115 -4.69 -15.73 -7.17
C SER A 115 -5.09 -16.68 -6.05
N THR A 116 -4.16 -17.04 -5.18
CA THR A 116 -4.40 -18.03 -4.11
C THR A 116 -4.08 -17.49 -2.72
N LEU A 117 -3.40 -16.36 -2.59
CA LEU A 117 -2.80 -15.87 -1.33
C LEU A 117 -1.90 -16.89 -0.62
N ASN A 118 -1.47 -17.96 -1.30
CA ASN A 118 -0.47 -18.87 -0.76
C ASN A 118 0.85 -18.13 -0.61
N GLU A 119 1.51 -18.29 0.53
CA GLU A 119 2.80 -17.67 0.79
C GLU A 119 3.86 -18.28 -0.13
N LEU A 120 4.46 -17.42 -0.95
CA LEU A 120 5.60 -17.75 -1.81
C LEU A 120 6.91 -17.53 -1.06
N CYS A 121 6.98 -16.47 -0.25
CA CYS A 121 8.18 -16.07 0.47
C CYS A 121 7.89 -15.15 1.64
N THR A 122 8.87 -15.03 2.54
CA THR A 122 8.93 -13.96 3.54
C THR A 122 10.25 -13.19 3.42
N ILE A 123 10.14 -11.89 3.20
CA ILE A 123 11.28 -10.96 3.19
C ILE A 123 11.50 -10.47 4.62
N THR A 124 12.73 -10.60 5.12
CA THR A 124 13.14 -10.20 6.47
C THR A 124 14.29 -9.17 6.41
N GLY A 125 14.76 -8.70 7.57
CA GLY A 125 15.79 -7.66 7.63
C GLY A 125 15.23 -6.24 7.53
N LEU A 126 13.94 -6.07 7.83
CA LEU A 126 13.26 -4.78 7.90
C LEU A 126 13.08 -4.35 9.36
N GLU A 127 12.85 -3.06 9.60
CA GLU A 127 12.63 -2.52 10.95
C GLU A 127 11.43 -1.57 10.99
N LEU A 128 10.31 -2.07 11.50
CA LEU A 128 9.01 -1.37 11.52
C LEU A 128 8.62 -0.88 10.11
N PRO A 129 8.51 -1.78 9.11
CA PRO A 129 8.16 -1.39 7.74
C PRO A 129 6.73 -0.85 7.68
N ARG A 130 6.50 0.11 6.78
CA ARG A 130 5.25 0.88 6.67
C ARG A 130 4.53 0.60 5.36
N TYR A 131 5.11 1.09 4.25
CA TYR A 131 4.52 1.00 2.93
C TYR A 131 5.51 0.43 1.93
N VAL A 132 4.99 -0.38 1.01
CA VAL A 132 5.74 -0.92 -0.12
C VAL A 132 5.27 -0.26 -1.41
N LEU A 133 6.21 0.24 -2.21
CA LEU A 133 5.98 0.88 -3.48
C LEU A 133 6.64 0.06 -4.61
N PRO A 134 5.85 -0.72 -5.38
CA PRO A 134 6.30 -1.33 -6.63
C PRO A 134 6.75 -0.27 -7.64
N VAL A 135 7.91 -0.46 -8.26
CA VAL A 135 8.43 0.45 -9.32
C VAL A 135 8.62 -0.28 -10.65
N THR A 136 9.05 -1.54 -10.61
CA THR A 136 9.06 -2.45 -11.76
C THR A 136 8.57 -3.82 -11.31
N THR A 137 8.39 -4.78 -12.21
CA THR A 137 8.02 -6.15 -11.83
C THR A 137 9.03 -6.85 -10.92
N ASN A 138 10.27 -6.36 -10.83
CA ASN A 138 11.32 -6.96 -9.99
C ASN A 138 11.83 -6.06 -8.87
N LEU A 139 11.34 -4.81 -8.78
CA LEU A 139 11.88 -3.79 -7.89
C LEU A 139 10.75 -3.10 -7.12
N ALA A 140 10.88 -3.08 -5.80
CA ALA A 140 10.03 -2.29 -4.92
C ALA A 140 10.87 -1.54 -3.88
N TYR A 141 10.31 -0.45 -3.35
CA TYR A 141 10.88 0.28 -2.23
C TYR A 141 9.97 0.17 -1.01
N VAL A 142 10.56 0.12 0.18
CA VAL A 142 9.83 -0.01 1.44
C VAL A 142 10.25 1.11 2.38
N SER A 143 9.30 1.89 2.87
CA SER A 143 9.54 2.83 3.96
C SER A 143 9.51 2.10 5.28
N GLN A 144 10.39 2.46 6.20
CA GLN A 144 10.44 1.82 7.50
C GLN A 144 10.90 2.80 8.58
N TRP A 145 10.29 2.70 9.76
CA TRP A 145 10.49 3.65 10.85
C TRP A 145 11.81 3.48 11.60
N GLY A 146 12.46 2.32 11.45
CA GLY A 146 13.57 1.93 12.31
C GLY A 146 13.04 1.50 13.68
N SER A 147 13.80 0.66 14.38
CA SER A 147 13.37 0.08 15.67
C SER A 147 13.06 1.11 16.78
N ASP A 148 13.53 2.35 16.65
CA ASP A 148 13.28 3.45 17.58
C ASP A 148 12.25 4.49 17.08
N GLY A 149 11.73 4.34 15.86
CA GLY A 149 10.83 5.29 15.22
C GLY A 149 11.49 6.59 14.71
N VAL A 150 12.81 6.73 14.87
CA VAL A 150 13.56 7.97 14.57
C VAL A 150 14.65 7.72 13.53
N SER A 151 15.27 6.55 13.56
CA SER A 151 16.31 6.09 12.63
C SER A 151 15.73 5.46 11.36
N GLY A 152 14.64 6.04 10.84
CA GLY A 152 13.94 5.53 9.67
C GLY A 152 14.72 5.62 8.36
N SER A 153 14.35 4.74 7.45
CA SER A 153 15.02 4.55 6.17
C SER A 153 14.07 4.09 5.06
N VAL A 154 14.59 4.06 3.84
CA VAL A 154 13.96 3.40 2.70
C VAL A 154 14.83 2.23 2.27
N ALA A 155 14.25 1.04 2.24
CA ALA A 155 14.86 -0.18 1.77
C ALA A 155 14.49 -0.47 0.31
N GLU A 156 15.43 -0.97 -0.46
CA GLU A 156 15.24 -1.49 -1.82
C GLU A 156 15.08 -3.00 -1.78
N ILE A 157 14.03 -3.51 -2.41
CA ILE A 157 13.69 -4.93 -2.46
C ILE A 157 13.79 -5.44 -3.90
N GLU A 158 14.55 -6.53 -4.08
CA GLU A 158 14.66 -7.24 -5.36
C GLU A 158 13.82 -8.52 -5.33
N LEU A 159 12.78 -8.60 -6.17
CA LEU A 159 11.82 -9.70 -6.12
C LEU A 159 12.32 -11.01 -6.72
N SER A 160 13.35 -10.99 -7.57
CA SER A 160 13.98 -12.22 -8.05
C SER A 160 14.72 -12.96 -6.96
N SER A 161 15.08 -12.27 -5.87
CA SER A 161 15.78 -12.84 -4.71
C SER A 161 14.96 -12.76 -3.42
N PHE A 162 13.82 -12.08 -3.45
CA PHE A 162 12.99 -11.74 -2.29
C PHE A 162 13.81 -11.22 -1.10
N SER A 163 14.70 -10.25 -1.36
CA SER A 163 15.63 -9.74 -0.35
C SER A 163 15.83 -8.23 -0.42
N VAL A 164 16.23 -7.66 0.72
CA VAL A 164 16.69 -6.27 0.83
C VAL A 164 18.09 -6.17 0.23
N THR A 165 18.27 -5.33 -0.79
CA THR A 165 19.56 -5.18 -1.51
C THR A 165 20.31 -3.91 -1.14
N ARG A 166 19.60 -2.81 -0.90
CA ARG A 166 20.15 -1.51 -0.52
C ARG A 166 19.24 -0.82 0.49
N GLU A 167 19.79 0.10 1.26
CA GLU A 167 19.04 0.92 2.20
C GLU A 167 19.63 2.33 2.26
N VAL A 168 18.77 3.33 2.47
CA VAL A 168 19.16 4.72 2.68
C VAL A 168 18.44 5.31 3.89
N ALA A 169 19.21 5.81 4.86
CA ALA A 169 18.65 6.55 5.99
C ALA A 169 18.00 7.86 5.53
N THR A 170 16.74 8.08 5.92
CA THR A 170 15.96 9.27 5.54
C THR A 170 15.60 10.13 6.75
N GLY A 171 15.49 9.52 7.93
CA GLY A 171 15.13 10.17 9.19
C GLY A 171 13.81 9.63 9.76
N SER A 172 13.21 10.37 10.68
CA SER A 172 12.09 9.88 11.50
C SER A 172 10.81 9.65 10.71
N GLY A 173 10.20 8.48 10.91
CA GLY A 173 8.86 8.15 10.43
C GLY A 173 8.59 8.33 8.94
N PRO A 174 9.37 7.74 8.01
CA PRO A 174 8.99 7.73 6.60
C PRO A 174 7.67 6.96 6.41
N GLU A 175 6.77 7.48 5.58
CA GLU A 175 5.45 6.87 5.26
C GLU A 175 5.29 6.58 3.76
N GLU A 176 4.13 6.84 3.17
CA GLU A 176 3.73 6.45 1.81
C GLU A 176 4.65 7.08 0.75
N LEU A 177 5.50 6.24 0.14
CA LEU A 177 6.46 6.69 -0.86
C LEU A 177 5.77 7.02 -2.18
N VAL A 178 6.28 8.02 -2.89
CA VAL A 178 5.90 8.31 -4.28
C VAL A 178 7.13 8.25 -5.16
N TRP A 179 7.04 7.53 -6.27
CA TRP A 179 8.09 7.50 -7.29
C TRP A 179 7.73 8.41 -8.46
N PHE A 180 8.61 9.36 -8.78
CA PHE A 180 8.43 10.29 -9.88
C PHE A 180 9.77 10.78 -10.43
N ASN A 181 9.97 10.72 -11.75
CA ASN A 181 11.19 11.15 -12.44
C ASN A 181 12.49 10.61 -11.78
N ASP A 182 12.55 9.28 -11.59
CA ASP A 182 13.70 8.56 -11.02
C ASP A 182 14.09 8.99 -9.59
N LYS A 183 13.15 9.60 -8.87
CA LYS A 183 13.28 9.98 -7.46
C LYS A 183 12.15 9.37 -6.65
N LEU A 184 12.45 9.03 -5.40
CA LEU A 184 11.43 8.80 -4.39
C LEU A 184 11.21 10.09 -3.60
N TYR A 185 9.95 10.39 -3.33
CA TYR A 185 9.52 11.43 -2.43
C TYR A 185 8.87 10.74 -1.24
N VAL A 186 9.44 10.98 -0.07
CA VAL A 186 9.16 10.23 1.15
C VAL A 186 8.60 11.21 2.18
N PRO A 187 7.29 11.17 2.48
CA PRO A 187 6.69 11.90 3.58
C PRO A 187 7.30 11.43 4.92
N HIS A 188 7.66 12.35 5.80
CA HIS A 188 8.13 12.04 7.15
C HIS A 188 7.13 12.51 8.22
N VAL A 189 6.44 11.59 8.89
CA VAL A 189 5.50 11.92 9.98
C VAL A 189 6.20 12.17 11.33
N GLY A 190 7.50 11.88 11.42
CA GLY A 190 8.27 12.05 12.66
C GLY A 190 8.23 10.84 13.60
N GLY A 191 7.65 9.73 13.16
CA GLY A 191 7.50 8.49 13.95
C GLY A 191 6.66 8.75 15.19
N PHE A 192 7.25 8.60 16.37
CA PHE A 192 6.59 8.95 17.64
C PHE A 192 6.62 10.44 17.98
N GLY A 193 7.26 11.26 17.14
CA GLY A 193 7.47 12.70 17.35
C GLY A 193 6.71 13.58 16.36
N ARG A 194 7.42 14.55 15.79
CA ARG A 194 6.93 15.53 14.84
C ARG A 194 8.02 15.78 13.80
N ASP A 195 7.65 15.83 12.53
CA ASP A 195 8.54 16.20 11.43
C ASP A 195 7.75 17.06 10.42
N SER A 196 8.43 17.63 9.44
CA SER A 196 7.86 18.52 8.42
C SER A 196 8.64 18.46 7.10
N HIS A 197 9.23 17.31 6.79
CA HIS A 197 10.00 17.11 5.57
C HIS A 197 9.34 16.13 4.60
N LEU A 198 9.35 16.51 3.32
CA LEU A 198 9.26 15.58 2.19
C LEU A 198 10.69 15.31 1.70
N VAL A 199 11.21 14.12 1.98
CA VAL A 199 12.60 13.74 1.67
C VAL A 199 12.69 13.18 0.25
N VAL A 200 13.64 13.68 -0.53
CA VAL A 200 13.87 13.28 -1.91
C VAL A 200 15.09 12.35 -1.97
N VAL A 201 14.89 11.14 -2.46
CA VAL A 201 15.92 10.11 -2.63
C VAL A 201 16.17 9.87 -4.11
N ASN A 202 17.43 9.86 -4.52
CA ASN A 202 17.82 9.39 -5.85
C ASN A 202 17.93 7.85 -5.83
N THR A 203 17.17 7.16 -6.68
CA THR A 203 17.08 5.69 -6.69
C THR A 203 18.30 5.03 -7.33
N ALA A 204 18.99 5.70 -8.26
CA ALA A 204 20.20 5.18 -8.86
C ALA A 204 21.34 5.07 -7.83
N THR A 205 21.52 6.10 -7.01
CA THR A 205 22.59 6.16 -6.00
C THR A 205 22.15 5.70 -4.61
N MET A 206 20.84 5.50 -4.38
CA MET A 206 20.24 5.26 -3.05
C MET A 206 20.75 6.26 -2.01
N SER A 207 20.58 7.55 -2.31
CA SER A 207 21.03 8.64 -1.45
C SER A 207 20.01 9.77 -1.38
N VAL A 208 19.83 10.36 -0.20
CA VAL A 208 19.05 11.58 -0.02
C VAL A 208 19.71 12.73 -0.79
N VAL A 209 18.95 13.38 -1.67
CA VAL A 209 19.41 14.53 -2.47
C VAL A 209 18.80 15.85 -2.02
N LYS A 210 17.64 15.82 -1.34
CA LYS A 210 16.99 17.02 -0.81
C LYS A 210 16.06 16.67 0.35
N LYS A 211 15.80 17.65 1.22
CA LYS A 211 14.69 17.65 2.16
C LYS A 211 13.87 18.91 1.91
N ILE A 212 12.64 18.75 1.44
CA ILE A 212 11.73 19.87 1.16
C ILE A 212 10.96 20.13 2.45
N VAL A 213 10.94 21.37 2.93
CA VAL A 213 10.14 21.74 4.09
C VAL A 213 8.68 21.89 3.66
N VAL A 214 7.80 21.15 4.31
CA VAL A 214 6.35 21.12 4.06
C VAL A 214 5.59 21.41 5.36
N GLY A 215 4.29 21.09 5.42
CA GLY A 215 3.51 21.19 6.66
C GLY A 215 3.93 20.14 7.69
N ASP A 216 3.40 20.23 8.91
CA ASP A 216 3.73 19.21 9.92
C ASP A 216 3.11 17.85 9.58
N ASN A 217 3.88 16.81 9.87
CA ASN A 217 3.53 15.41 9.73
C ASN A 217 2.93 15.09 8.34
N PRO A 218 3.71 15.27 7.25
CA PRO A 218 3.36 14.80 5.90
C PRO A 218 3.11 13.29 5.93
N GLN A 219 1.93 12.88 5.45
CA GLN A 219 1.44 11.49 5.52
C GLN A 219 1.58 10.78 4.19
N SER A 220 1.06 11.41 3.14
CA SER A 220 0.94 10.83 1.81
C SER A 220 1.13 11.90 0.74
N ALA A 221 1.43 11.45 -0.47
CA ALA A 221 1.57 12.32 -1.63
C ALA A 221 1.10 11.60 -2.90
N VAL A 222 0.74 12.38 -3.92
CA VAL A 222 0.36 11.87 -5.24
C VAL A 222 0.98 12.72 -6.35
N VAL A 223 1.20 12.14 -7.52
CA VAL A 223 1.64 12.87 -8.71
C VAL A 223 0.44 13.24 -9.56
N VAL A 224 0.24 14.53 -9.82
CA VAL A 224 -0.84 15.03 -10.68
C VAL A 224 -0.28 16.10 -11.61
N GLY A 225 -0.46 15.91 -12.92
CA GLY A 225 -0.03 16.89 -13.92
C GLY A 225 1.48 17.09 -14.05
N GLY A 226 2.30 16.19 -13.49
CA GLY A 226 3.76 16.33 -13.42
C GLY A 226 4.26 17.01 -12.15
N ASP A 227 3.36 17.33 -11.24
CA ASP A 227 3.65 17.97 -9.96
C ASP A 227 3.31 17.01 -8.81
N ILE A 228 3.93 17.20 -7.66
CA ILE A 228 3.65 16.40 -6.47
C ILE A 228 2.72 17.17 -5.56
N TRP A 229 1.69 16.50 -5.08
CA TRP A 229 0.77 17.04 -4.10
C TRP A 229 0.96 16.27 -2.80
N CYS A 230 1.42 16.95 -1.75
CA CYS A 230 1.73 16.35 -0.47
C CYS A 230 0.71 16.79 0.59
N LEU A 231 0.07 15.81 1.23
CA LEU A 231 -0.88 16.02 2.31
C LEU A 231 -0.17 15.93 3.66
N ASN A 232 -0.35 16.97 4.46
CA ASN A 232 0.23 17.13 5.77
C ASN A 232 -0.90 17.10 6.80
N SER A 233 -0.76 16.23 7.80
CA SER A 233 -1.78 16.04 8.82
C SER A 233 -1.86 17.20 9.83
N GLY A 234 -0.80 18.00 9.94
CA GLY A 234 -0.66 18.96 11.03
C GLY A 234 -0.25 18.27 12.33
N PHE A 235 -0.19 19.03 13.41
CA PHE A 235 0.28 18.55 14.70
C PHE A 235 -0.71 18.85 15.83
N THR A 236 -0.89 17.89 16.74
CA THR A 236 -1.64 18.10 17.99
C THR A 236 -0.66 18.08 19.16
N ASP A 237 -0.49 19.23 19.81
CA ASP A 237 0.25 19.32 21.06
C ASP A 237 -0.72 19.23 22.23
N PHE A 238 -0.66 18.12 22.97
CA PHE A 238 -1.51 17.90 24.15
C PHE A 238 -1.02 18.65 25.40
N GLY A 239 0.25 19.06 25.43
CA GLY A 239 0.84 19.81 26.55
C GLY A 239 0.65 21.32 26.41
N ASP A 240 0.71 21.83 25.18
CA ASP A 240 0.48 23.23 24.85
C ASP A 240 -0.33 23.35 23.55
N PRO A 241 -1.68 23.43 23.65
CA PRO A 241 -2.55 23.51 22.48
C PRO A 241 -2.24 24.68 21.52
N ALA A 242 -1.54 25.74 21.97
CA ALA A 242 -1.13 26.84 21.11
C ALA A 242 -0.04 26.45 20.08
N ASN A 243 0.68 25.35 20.32
CA ASN A 243 1.68 24.81 19.39
C ASN A 243 1.09 23.83 18.36
N SER A 244 -0.21 23.55 18.46
CA SER A 244 -0.91 22.72 17.46
C SER A 244 -1.00 23.43 16.13
N THR A 245 -0.90 22.67 15.04
CA THR A 245 -0.98 23.17 13.67
C THR A 245 -2.11 22.50 12.90
N LEU A 246 -2.63 23.20 11.90
CA LEU A 246 -3.58 22.64 10.95
C LEU A 246 -2.86 21.74 9.94
N GLY A 247 -3.63 20.90 9.26
CA GLY A 247 -3.13 20.20 8.09
C GLY A 247 -2.95 21.13 6.91
N SER A 248 -2.37 20.61 5.83
CA SER A 248 -2.28 21.33 4.56
C SER A 248 -2.09 20.38 3.38
N LEU A 249 -2.59 20.78 2.22
CA LEU A 249 -2.28 20.15 0.94
C LEU A 249 -1.35 21.11 0.19
N MET A 250 -0.12 20.67 -0.10
CA MET A 250 0.90 21.50 -0.72
C MET A 250 1.28 20.96 -2.09
N LYS A 251 1.42 21.85 -3.07
CA LYS A 251 1.90 21.53 -4.41
C LYS A 251 3.40 21.77 -4.49
N ILE A 252 4.13 20.80 -5.03
CA ILE A 252 5.58 20.83 -5.21
C ILE A 252 5.90 20.73 -6.70
N GLU A 253 6.60 21.75 -7.20
CA GLU A 253 7.12 21.82 -8.57
C GLU A 253 8.64 21.99 -8.52
N ASN A 254 9.38 21.16 -9.27
CA ASN A 254 10.86 21.21 -9.28
C ASN A 254 11.49 21.16 -7.87
N ASP A 255 10.94 20.30 -7.02
CA ASP A 255 11.33 20.14 -5.61
C ASP A 255 11.11 21.40 -4.74
N GLU A 256 10.27 22.36 -5.15
CA GLU A 256 9.94 23.57 -4.38
C GLU A 256 8.43 23.65 -4.15
N VAL A 257 8.01 24.09 -2.96
CA VAL A 257 6.59 24.33 -2.67
C VAL A 257 6.14 25.60 -3.40
N VAL A 258 5.14 25.47 -4.28
CA VAL A 258 4.60 26.58 -5.07
C VAL A 258 3.18 26.98 -4.67
N GLU A 259 2.45 26.09 -4.01
CA GLU A 259 1.07 26.31 -3.58
C GLU A 259 0.81 25.62 -2.25
N THR A 260 -0.08 26.20 -1.45
CA THR A 260 -0.48 25.65 -0.15
C THR A 260 -1.95 25.95 0.11
N HIS A 261 -2.71 24.89 0.36
CA HIS A 261 -4.08 24.96 0.85
C HIS A 261 -4.12 24.49 2.29
N VAL A 262 -4.77 25.26 3.16
CA VAL A 262 -5.03 24.84 4.54
C VAL A 262 -6.03 23.69 4.54
N ALA A 263 -5.73 22.63 5.28
CA ALA A 263 -6.61 21.48 5.47
C ALA A 263 -6.92 21.28 6.97
N PRO A 264 -7.99 20.56 7.31
CA PRO A 264 -8.24 20.19 8.70
C PRO A 264 -7.09 19.38 9.29
N ARG A 265 -6.88 19.49 10.60
CA ARG A 265 -5.90 18.67 11.31
C ARG A 265 -6.29 17.18 11.25
N GLY A 266 -5.29 16.31 11.23
CA GLY A 266 -5.45 14.87 11.08
C GLY A 266 -5.82 14.46 9.66
N SER A 267 -5.53 15.29 8.65
CA SER A 267 -5.70 14.95 7.24
C SER A 267 -4.70 13.88 6.81
N THR A 268 -5.17 12.74 6.29
CA THR A 268 -4.32 11.63 5.80
C THR A 268 -5.01 10.94 4.60
N ASP A 269 -4.32 10.00 3.95
CA ASP A 269 -4.86 9.13 2.89
C ASP A 269 -5.33 9.95 1.67
N LEU A 270 -4.40 10.68 1.05
CA LEU A 270 -4.66 11.51 -0.11
C LEU A 270 -4.90 10.63 -1.35
N VAL A 271 -6.12 10.68 -1.88
CA VAL A 271 -6.48 9.98 -3.12
C VAL A 271 -6.83 10.97 -4.22
N PHE A 272 -6.58 10.58 -5.47
CA PHE A 272 -6.84 11.40 -6.65
C PHE A 272 -7.79 10.72 -7.64
N ARG A 273 -8.91 11.36 -7.93
CA ARG A 273 -9.86 10.99 -8.98
C ARG A 273 -9.53 11.73 -10.26
N PHE A 274 -8.84 11.06 -11.18
CA PHE A 274 -8.40 11.65 -12.45
C PHE A 274 -9.55 12.02 -13.40
N LEU A 275 -10.72 11.38 -13.28
CA LEU A 275 -11.87 11.66 -14.14
C LEU A 275 -12.37 13.11 -14.01
N THR A 276 -12.24 13.67 -12.82
CA THR A 276 -12.72 15.02 -12.50
C THR A 276 -11.63 15.94 -11.97
N ASN A 277 -10.36 15.51 -11.97
CA ASN A 277 -9.25 16.21 -11.34
C ASN A 277 -9.54 16.62 -9.89
N THR A 278 -10.00 15.66 -9.09
CA THR A 278 -10.43 15.92 -7.71
C THR A 278 -9.63 15.10 -6.72
N PHE A 279 -9.10 15.76 -5.69
CA PHE A 279 -8.54 15.14 -4.50
C PHE A 279 -9.61 14.80 -3.50
N TYR A 280 -9.41 13.70 -2.77
CA TYR A 280 -10.15 13.36 -1.55
C TYR A 280 -9.16 12.90 -0.48
N TRP A 281 -9.53 13.09 0.78
CA TRP A 281 -8.73 12.60 1.91
C TRP A 281 -9.58 12.57 3.17
N ARG A 282 -9.24 11.73 4.13
CA ARG A 282 -9.96 11.67 5.40
C ARG A 282 -9.35 12.59 6.44
N THR A 283 -10.14 12.88 7.47
CA THR A 283 -9.72 13.62 8.66
C THR A 283 -10.29 12.96 9.90
N GLN A 284 -9.99 13.50 11.08
CA GLN A 284 -10.57 13.04 12.35
C GLN A 284 -12.08 13.31 12.49
N VAL A 285 -12.72 14.02 11.55
CA VAL A 285 -14.14 14.42 11.66
C VAL A 285 -14.93 14.34 10.35
N SER A 286 -14.26 14.23 9.20
CA SER A 286 -14.89 14.31 7.89
C SER A 286 -14.01 13.74 6.77
N LEU A 287 -14.67 13.35 5.68
CA LEU A 287 -14.07 13.17 4.37
C LEU A 287 -14.03 14.52 3.65
N GLN A 288 -12.87 14.91 3.15
CA GLN A 288 -12.64 16.16 2.43
C GLN A 288 -12.55 15.94 0.93
N THR A 289 -12.78 16.99 0.16
CA THR A 289 -12.61 17.03 -1.29
C THR A 289 -12.07 18.38 -1.75
N MET A 290 -11.29 18.38 -2.84
CA MET A 290 -10.82 19.59 -3.51
C MET A 290 -10.53 19.31 -4.98
N HIS A 291 -11.09 20.10 -5.90
CA HIS A 291 -10.65 20.09 -7.30
C HIS A 291 -9.23 20.67 -7.38
N VAL A 292 -8.38 20.17 -8.29
CA VAL A 292 -6.98 20.61 -8.47
C VAL A 292 -6.88 22.12 -8.69
N ASP A 293 -7.73 22.69 -9.56
CA ASP A 293 -7.83 24.14 -9.78
C ASP A 293 -8.78 24.87 -8.80
N GLY A 294 -9.20 24.18 -7.74
CA GLY A 294 -10.17 24.66 -6.77
C GLY A 294 -9.52 25.59 -5.73
N PRO A 295 -10.25 26.57 -5.19
CA PRO A 295 -9.65 27.57 -4.30
C PRO A 295 -9.36 27.05 -2.89
N PHE A 296 -10.11 26.05 -2.39
CA PHE A 296 -9.93 25.49 -1.05
C PHE A 296 -10.62 24.12 -0.85
N PRO A 297 -10.15 23.30 0.11
CA PRO A 297 -10.79 22.06 0.54
C PRO A 297 -12.20 22.25 1.12
N GLN A 298 -13.07 21.26 0.91
CA GLN A 298 -14.43 21.25 1.45
C GLN A 298 -14.75 19.89 2.09
N SER A 299 -15.61 19.89 3.12
CA SER A 299 -16.18 18.65 3.64
C SER A 299 -17.17 18.05 2.67
N LEU A 300 -16.90 16.83 2.21
CA LEU A 300 -17.83 16.02 1.43
C LEU A 300 -18.88 15.38 2.34
N VAL A 301 -18.43 14.73 3.43
CA VAL A 301 -19.31 14.15 4.45
C VAL A 301 -18.66 14.23 5.84
N PHE A 302 -19.47 14.44 6.87
CA PHE A 302 -19.03 14.41 8.27
C PHE A 302 -19.11 12.98 8.82
N PHE A 303 -18.10 12.18 8.50
CA PHE A 303 -17.90 10.84 9.00
C PHE A 303 -16.39 10.58 9.17
N VAL A 304 -16.03 9.74 10.13
CA VAL A 304 -14.63 9.39 10.40
C VAL A 304 -14.35 8.02 9.82
N TYR A 305 -13.46 7.99 8.84
CA TYR A 305 -12.91 6.75 8.29
C TYR A 305 -11.49 6.55 8.83
N TYR A 306 -11.00 5.32 8.76
CA TYR A 306 -9.67 4.94 9.18
C TYR A 306 -8.67 4.89 8.03
N ASP A 307 -9.17 4.56 6.82
CA ASP A 307 -8.41 4.55 5.57
C ASP A 307 -9.31 4.98 4.39
N LEU A 308 -8.72 5.41 3.27
CA LEU A 308 -9.41 5.85 2.07
C LEU A 308 -8.65 5.46 0.79
N ALA A 309 -9.36 4.81 -0.13
CA ALA A 309 -8.91 4.44 -1.47
C ALA A 309 -9.91 4.88 -2.56
N TYR A 310 -9.50 4.82 -3.82
CA TYR A 310 -10.35 5.13 -4.98
C TYR A 310 -10.38 3.96 -5.97
N ASP A 311 -11.56 3.37 -6.16
CA ASP A 311 -11.80 2.32 -7.16
C ASP A 311 -12.06 2.97 -8.53
N VAL A 312 -11.03 2.93 -9.38
CA VAL A 312 -11.08 3.46 -10.75
C VAL A 312 -12.09 2.72 -11.61
N SER A 313 -12.26 1.41 -11.40
CA SER A 313 -13.12 0.56 -12.24
C SER A 313 -14.61 0.90 -12.07
N ARG A 314 -14.98 1.36 -10.87
CA ARG A 314 -16.36 1.70 -10.50
C ARG A 314 -16.61 3.20 -10.37
N ASP A 315 -15.57 4.02 -10.43
CA ASP A 315 -15.63 5.46 -10.16
C ASP A 315 -16.21 5.74 -8.76
N GLN A 316 -15.62 5.09 -7.74
CA GLN A 316 -16.11 5.13 -6.36
C GLN A 316 -14.96 5.35 -5.37
N LEU A 317 -15.25 6.05 -4.27
CA LEU A 317 -14.37 6.02 -3.11
C LEU A 317 -14.67 4.76 -2.30
N VAL A 318 -13.64 4.14 -1.72
CA VAL A 318 -13.77 3.03 -0.79
C VAL A 318 -13.03 3.42 0.48
N ALA A 319 -13.74 3.47 1.60
CA ALA A 319 -13.16 3.86 2.88
C ALA A 319 -13.25 2.72 3.89
N CYS A 320 -12.28 2.64 4.79
CA CYS A 320 -12.33 1.69 5.90
C CYS A 320 -12.97 2.33 7.13
N ASP A 321 -13.87 1.62 7.78
CA ASP A 321 -14.45 1.99 9.07
C ASP A 321 -13.99 0.98 10.14
N ALA A 322 -13.03 1.39 10.96
CA ALA A 322 -12.51 0.60 12.08
C ALA A 322 -13.48 0.50 13.28
N LYS A 323 -14.62 1.20 13.22
CA LYS A 323 -15.65 1.26 14.28
C LYS A 323 -15.08 1.77 15.61
N ASP A 324 -14.79 0.84 16.52
CA ASP A 324 -14.31 1.08 17.88
C ASP A 324 -12.94 0.46 18.14
N PHE A 325 -12.23 0.04 17.08
CA PHE A 325 -10.93 -0.63 17.14
C PHE A 325 -10.93 -1.99 17.87
N ALA A 326 -12.11 -2.56 18.13
CA ALA A 326 -12.26 -3.83 18.86
C ALA A 326 -13.26 -4.78 18.20
N SER A 327 -14.33 -4.23 17.64
CA SER A 327 -15.36 -4.94 16.88
C SER A 327 -14.95 -5.10 15.42
N GLN A 328 -15.70 -5.95 14.71
CA GLN A 328 -15.53 -6.13 13.28
C GLN A 328 -15.72 -4.81 12.54
N GLY A 329 -14.73 -4.42 11.75
CA GLY A 329 -14.79 -3.24 10.90
C GLY A 329 -15.57 -3.49 9.61
N ALA A 330 -15.56 -2.50 8.72
CA ALA A 330 -16.18 -2.60 7.41
C ALA A 330 -15.41 -1.79 6.36
N ILE A 331 -15.56 -2.15 5.10
CA ILE A 331 -15.32 -1.21 4.00
C ILE A 331 -16.63 -0.55 3.60
N VAL A 332 -16.56 0.70 3.17
CA VAL A 332 -17.69 1.53 2.79
C VAL A 332 -17.47 2.08 1.39
N ARG A 333 -18.33 1.70 0.44
CA ARG A 333 -18.34 2.30 -0.90
C ARG A 333 -19.11 3.61 -0.85
N ILE A 334 -18.50 4.66 -1.41
CA ILE A 334 -18.96 6.04 -1.29
C ILE A 334 -19.03 6.64 -2.69
N ASN A 335 -20.12 7.35 -2.97
CA ASN A 335 -20.25 8.14 -4.19
C ASN A 335 -19.33 9.39 -4.10
N PRO A 336 -18.34 9.55 -5.00
CA PRO A 336 -17.41 10.68 -4.97
C PRO A 336 -18.07 12.04 -5.26
N GLU A 337 -19.28 12.06 -5.83
CA GLU A 337 -20.00 13.29 -6.17
C GLU A 337 -20.59 14.00 -4.94
N ASP A 338 -21.14 13.23 -3.99
CA ASP A 338 -21.91 13.78 -2.87
C ASP A 338 -21.55 13.15 -1.50
N GLY A 339 -20.63 12.19 -1.47
CA GLY A 339 -20.24 11.48 -0.24
C GLY A 339 -21.29 10.51 0.30
N SER A 340 -22.34 10.22 -0.47
CA SER A 340 -23.38 9.28 -0.03
C SER A 340 -22.82 7.85 0.03
N LYS A 341 -23.20 7.14 1.09
CA LYS A 341 -22.88 5.73 1.26
C LYS A 341 -23.68 4.90 0.26
N LEU A 342 -22.97 4.19 -0.62
CA LEU A 342 -23.54 3.25 -1.57
C LEU A 342 -23.73 1.88 -0.91
N GLU A 343 -22.71 1.42 -0.20
CA GLU A 343 -22.66 0.08 0.37
C GLU A 343 -21.73 0.01 1.58
N GLU A 344 -21.98 -0.93 2.48
CA GLU A 344 -21.13 -1.24 3.63
C GLU A 344 -20.97 -2.75 3.72
N ILE A 345 -19.72 -3.21 3.69
CA ILE A 345 -19.36 -4.63 3.60
C ILE A 345 -18.49 -4.98 4.81
N PRO A 346 -18.83 -6.02 5.60
CA PRO A 346 -18.01 -6.43 6.74
C PRO A 346 -16.57 -6.76 6.35
N ALA A 347 -15.62 -6.34 7.19
CA ALA A 347 -14.19 -6.63 7.05
C ALA A 347 -13.66 -7.37 8.29
N GLY A 348 -12.34 -7.41 8.49
CA GLY A 348 -11.71 -7.90 9.71
C GLY A 348 -11.67 -6.84 10.82
N LEU A 349 -10.78 -7.03 11.79
CA LEU A 349 -10.54 -6.04 12.85
C LEU A 349 -9.60 -4.93 12.34
N ILE A 350 -10.05 -3.68 12.43
CA ILE A 350 -9.27 -2.50 12.02
C ILE A 350 -8.83 -2.62 10.55
N PRO A 351 -9.78 -2.67 9.59
CA PRO A 351 -9.43 -2.53 8.18
C PRO A 351 -8.72 -1.19 7.97
N GLY A 352 -7.54 -1.22 7.35
CA GLY A 352 -6.64 -0.06 7.28
C GLY A 352 -5.92 0.13 5.94
N GLU A 353 -6.15 -0.76 4.97
CA GLU A 353 -5.67 -0.58 3.60
C GLU A 353 -6.58 -1.39 2.65
N VAL A 354 -6.81 -0.85 1.46
CA VAL A 354 -7.61 -1.48 0.40
C VAL A 354 -6.85 -1.49 -0.91
N VAL A 355 -6.71 -2.68 -1.50
CA VAL A 355 -6.08 -2.88 -2.80
C VAL A 355 -7.10 -3.48 -3.79
N PHE A 356 -7.19 -2.90 -4.98
CA PHE A 356 -8.02 -3.38 -6.08
C PHE A 356 -7.18 -4.18 -7.07
N TYR A 357 -7.71 -5.26 -7.62
CA TYR A 357 -6.97 -6.13 -8.55
C TYR A 357 -7.85 -6.85 -9.56
#